data_AF-A0AA49IYR3-F1
#
_entry.id   AF-A0AA49IYR3-F1
#
_cell.length_a   1.000
_cell.length_b   1.000
_cell.length_c   1.000
_cell.angle_alpha   90.00
_cell.angle_beta   90.00
_cell.angle_gamma   90.00
#
_symmetry.space_group_name_H-M   'P 1'
#
loop_
_entity.id
_entity.type
_entity.pdbx_description
1 polymer ?
#
loop_
_entity_poly.entity_id
_entity_poly.type
_entity_poly.pdbx_seq_one_letter_code
_entity_poly.pdbx_strand_id
1 'polypeptide(L)'
;MYDVEMQEMSQDFLKCWQAAGMHLNRQVDGGIQAWLRAHPYPPFLEHLSFRLGNQLFFIRVEDVDGKINGPGSLRGLFALAEGANGHACILPMQKQLLGGNWLPVHPGWGIVDAQSRRPIDPVALVTDEKIEMTPWELHDMAVQIVRDHLETQEFQLMSWQGNPEVDPAIWYIGDSKGPEWVVVRSVRYPENHAHRPQNWQLIAADCSRISRIGHFASVAMVSMEQPFSSENEPAIPLWRGYGMHVRFTGVE
;
A
#
# COMPACT_ATOMS: atom_id res chain seq x y z
N MET A 1 -1.30 -0.45 20.23
CA MET A 1 -1.24 0.44 19.05
C MET A 1 0.17 0.33 18.49
N TYR A 2 0.30 0.05 17.20
CA TYR A 2 1.62 0.02 16.57
C TYR A 2 2.12 1.45 16.42
N ASP A 3 3.34 1.72 16.89
CA ASP A 3 4.00 2.99 16.59
C ASP A 3 4.38 2.99 15.12
N VAL A 4 3.79 3.91 14.37
CA VAL A 4 3.91 3.96 12.91
C VAL A 4 5.00 4.98 12.61
N GLU A 5 6.15 4.49 12.17
CA GLU A 5 7.31 5.32 11.88
C GLU A 5 6.99 6.32 10.76
N MET A 6 6.77 7.59 11.16
CA MET A 6 6.54 8.72 10.25
C MET A 6 7.84 9.32 9.72
N GLN A 7 8.90 8.51 9.61
CA GLN A 7 10.20 8.97 9.17
C GLN A 7 10.10 9.47 7.72
N GLU A 8 10.45 10.73 7.50
CA GLU A 8 10.47 11.31 6.16
C GLU A 8 11.62 10.78 5.31
N MET A 9 11.39 10.73 4.01
CA MET A 9 12.42 10.40 3.05
C MET A 9 13.40 11.56 2.88
N SER A 10 14.71 11.31 3.07
CA SER A 10 15.73 12.34 2.80
C SER A 10 15.78 12.69 1.31
N GLN A 11 16.21 13.91 0.97
CA GLN A 11 16.32 14.35 -0.43
C GLN A 11 17.28 13.48 -1.25
N ASP A 12 18.34 12.96 -0.63
CA ASP A 12 19.27 12.08 -1.32
C ASP A 12 18.72 10.66 -1.51
N PHE A 13 17.95 10.15 -0.54
CA PHE A 13 17.26 8.88 -0.70
C PHE A 13 16.12 8.99 -1.73
N LEU A 14 15.42 10.13 -1.80
CA LEU A 14 14.36 10.39 -2.77
C LEU A 14 14.84 10.20 -4.20
N LYS A 15 16.05 10.65 -4.53
CA LYS A 15 16.66 10.44 -5.86
C LYS A 15 16.94 8.96 -6.14
N CYS A 16 17.39 8.21 -5.14
CA CYS A 16 17.59 6.76 -5.23
C CYS A 16 16.26 6.03 -5.46
N TRP A 17 15.25 6.37 -4.67
CA TRP A 17 13.89 5.85 -4.78
C TRP A 17 13.25 6.14 -6.15
N GLN A 18 13.39 7.37 -6.67
CA GLN A 18 12.90 7.73 -8.00
C GLN A 18 13.56 6.89 -9.10
N ALA A 19 14.88 6.72 -9.04
CA ALA A 19 15.60 5.87 -9.99
C ALA A 19 15.17 4.41 -9.91
N ALA A 20 14.96 3.89 -8.71
CA ALA A 20 14.44 2.54 -8.47
C ALA A 20 13.03 2.35 -9.06
N GLY A 21 12.11 3.28 -8.82
CA GLY A 21 10.76 3.24 -9.39
C GLY A 21 10.77 3.29 -10.93
N MET A 22 11.57 4.18 -11.52
CA MET A 22 11.74 4.25 -12.97
C MET A 22 12.34 2.96 -13.56
N HIS A 23 13.30 2.34 -12.86
CA HIS A 23 13.91 1.08 -13.27
C HIS A 23 12.88 -0.04 -13.33
N LEU A 24 12.11 -0.23 -12.26
CA LEU A 24 11.05 -1.23 -12.18
C LEU A 24 9.96 -1.01 -13.22
N ASN A 25 9.54 0.25 -13.40
CA ASN A 25 8.53 0.59 -14.39
C ASN A 25 8.98 0.28 -15.83
N ARG A 26 10.28 0.23 -16.12
CA ARG A 26 10.80 -0.12 -17.46
C ARG A 26 10.94 -1.63 -17.69
N GLN A 27 10.69 -2.47 -16.68
CA GLN A 27 10.77 -3.93 -16.83
C GLN A 27 9.57 -4.55 -17.55
N VAL A 28 8.49 -3.79 -17.71
CA VAL A 28 7.26 -4.23 -18.35
C VAL A 28 6.92 -3.28 -19.50
N ASP A 29 6.58 -3.83 -20.66
CA ASP A 29 6.12 -3.03 -21.79
C ASP A 29 4.87 -2.23 -21.40
N GLY A 30 4.92 -0.91 -21.61
CA GLY A 30 3.85 0.01 -21.20
C GLY A 30 3.87 0.42 -19.72
N GLY A 31 4.78 -0.13 -18.92
CA GLY A 31 4.91 0.19 -17.50
C GLY A 31 4.10 -0.70 -16.56
N ILE A 32 4.44 -0.66 -15.28
CA ILE A 32 3.67 -1.34 -14.23
C ILE A 32 2.32 -0.62 -14.10
N GLN A 33 1.23 -1.34 -14.39
CA GLN A 33 -0.13 -0.78 -14.37
C GLN A 33 -0.79 -0.88 -13.00
N ALA A 34 -0.32 -1.77 -12.12
CA ALA A 34 -0.92 -2.06 -10.82
C ALA A 34 0.06 -1.71 -9.68
N TRP A 35 0.42 -0.43 -9.59
CA TRP A 35 1.12 0.09 -8.42
C TRP A 35 0.20 0.10 -7.22
N LEU A 36 0.66 -0.47 -6.11
CA LEU A 36 0.02 -0.33 -4.80
C LEU A 36 0.61 0.88 -4.07
N ARG A 37 1.95 1.02 -4.11
CA ARG A 37 2.68 2.16 -3.57
C ARG A 37 3.74 2.66 -4.54
N ALA A 38 3.60 3.93 -4.93
CA ALA A 38 4.55 4.64 -5.78
C ALA A 38 4.67 6.13 -5.40
N HIS A 39 4.66 6.44 -4.09
CA HIS A 39 4.77 7.80 -3.57
C HIS A 39 5.80 7.86 -2.41
N PRO A 40 6.40 9.04 -2.15
CA PRO A 40 7.48 9.19 -1.17
C PRO A 40 6.99 9.64 0.22
N TYR A 41 5.72 9.42 0.55
CA TYR A 41 5.13 9.93 1.80
C TYR A 41 5.02 8.84 2.86
N PRO A 42 5.34 9.12 4.12
CA PRO A 42 5.21 8.16 5.20
C PRO A 42 3.75 7.72 5.42
N PRO A 43 3.53 6.62 6.17
CA PRO A 43 4.56 5.74 6.74
C PRO A 43 5.14 4.72 5.74
N PHE A 44 6.28 4.12 6.11
CA PHE A 44 7.04 3.21 5.26
C PHE A 44 7.16 1.81 5.89
N LEU A 45 6.33 0.87 5.43
CA LEU A 45 6.60 -0.57 5.60
C LEU A 45 7.48 -1.07 4.44
N GLU A 46 7.21 -0.53 3.25
CA GLU A 46 7.97 -0.67 2.03
C GLU A 46 8.15 0.69 1.35
N HIS A 47 9.05 0.76 0.36
CA HIS A 47 9.28 1.98 -0.42
C HIS A 47 8.47 2.02 -1.71
N LEU A 48 8.28 0.85 -2.34
CA LEU A 48 7.56 0.66 -3.59
C LEU A 48 6.82 -0.67 -3.50
N SER A 49 5.62 -0.76 -4.08
CA SER A 49 4.93 -2.04 -4.19
C SER A 49 4.03 -2.10 -5.40
N PHE A 50 3.97 -3.28 -6.01
CA PHE A 50 3.16 -3.51 -7.19
C PHE A 50 2.65 -4.95 -7.27
N ARG A 51 1.61 -5.13 -8.07
CA ARG A 51 1.09 -6.44 -8.47
C ARG A 51 1.55 -6.78 -9.89
N LEU A 52 2.00 -8.01 -10.09
CA LEU A 52 2.20 -8.60 -11.42
C LEU A 52 1.46 -9.95 -11.47
N GLY A 53 0.51 -10.09 -12.39
CA GLY A 53 -0.39 -11.25 -12.40
C GLY A 53 -1.12 -11.41 -11.07
N ASN A 54 -1.01 -12.59 -10.45
CA ASN A 54 -1.54 -12.90 -9.13
C ASN A 54 -0.51 -12.71 -7.99
N GLN A 55 0.65 -12.12 -8.23
CA GLN A 55 1.71 -11.95 -7.23
C GLN A 55 1.85 -10.49 -6.79
N LEU A 56 2.15 -10.28 -5.50
CA LEU A 56 2.45 -8.97 -4.90
C LEU A 56 3.92 -8.87 -4.56
N PHE A 57 4.54 -7.74 -4.86
CA PHE A 57 5.94 -7.46 -4.57
C PHE A 57 6.04 -6.18 -3.74
N PHE A 58 6.62 -6.30 -2.56
CA PHE A 58 6.89 -5.19 -1.65
C PHE A 58 8.39 -4.95 -1.62
N ILE A 59 8.82 -3.73 -1.91
CA ILE A 59 10.22 -3.45 -2.23
C ILE A 59 10.76 -2.42 -1.25
N ARG A 60 11.87 -2.76 -0.62
CA ARG A 60 12.73 -1.80 0.06
C ARG A 60 13.97 -1.55 -0.80
N VAL A 61 14.19 -0.27 -1.10
CA VAL A 61 15.39 0.20 -1.79
C VAL A 61 16.53 0.34 -0.79
N GLU A 62 17.70 -0.20 -1.10
CA GLU A 62 18.90 -0.14 -0.25
C GLU A 62 20.07 0.46 -1.03
N ASP A 63 20.80 1.41 -0.44
CA ASP A 63 22.10 1.83 -0.95
C ASP A 63 23.17 0.82 -0.50
N VAL A 64 23.79 0.13 -1.46
CA VAL A 64 24.79 -0.91 -1.15
C VAL A 64 26.07 -0.37 -0.53
N ASP A 65 26.36 0.93 -0.72
CA ASP A 65 27.49 1.58 -0.08
C ASP A 65 27.18 2.00 1.37
N GLY A 66 25.91 1.91 1.80
CA GLY A 66 25.46 2.29 3.14
C GLY A 66 25.61 3.78 3.46
N LYS A 67 25.74 4.64 2.45
CA LYS A 67 25.97 6.08 2.63
C LYS A 67 24.67 6.83 2.87
N ILE A 68 23.55 6.33 2.33
CA ILE A 68 22.23 6.95 2.48
C ILE A 68 21.24 5.90 3.00
N ASN A 69 20.60 6.22 4.12
CA ASN A 69 19.58 5.36 4.72
C ASN A 69 18.18 5.76 4.25
N GLY A 70 17.38 4.77 3.89
CA GLY A 70 15.95 4.91 3.64
C GLY A 70 15.11 4.75 4.91
N PRO A 71 13.88 5.29 4.93
CA PRO A 71 12.99 5.18 6.08
C PRO A 71 12.43 3.76 6.29
N GLY A 72 11.79 3.53 7.44
CA GLY A 72 11.16 2.24 7.78
C GLY A 72 12.17 1.14 8.10
N SER A 73 11.70 -0.11 8.18
CA SER A 73 12.53 -1.26 8.58
C SER A 73 12.25 -2.53 7.78
N LEU A 74 13.21 -3.48 7.80
CA LEU A 74 13.01 -4.85 7.28
C LEU A 74 11.87 -5.57 8.01
N ARG A 75 11.69 -5.31 9.31
CA ARG A 75 10.58 -5.88 10.09
C ARG A 75 9.23 -5.42 9.54
N GLY A 76 9.09 -4.13 9.22
CA GLY A 76 7.88 -3.59 8.59
C GLY A 76 7.61 -4.25 7.23
N LEU A 77 8.65 -4.40 6.41
CA LEU A 77 8.57 -5.07 5.11
C LEU A 77 8.08 -6.52 5.23
N PHE A 78 8.67 -7.30 6.15
CA PHE A 78 8.26 -8.69 6.38
C PHE A 78 6.83 -8.79 6.89
N ALA A 79 6.45 -7.95 7.85
CA ALA A 79 5.08 -7.93 8.38
C ALA A 79 4.05 -7.66 7.27
N LEU A 80 4.34 -6.71 6.37
CA LEU A 80 3.49 -6.42 5.22
C LEU A 80 3.43 -7.60 4.24
N ALA A 81 4.57 -8.15 3.85
CA ALA A 81 4.62 -9.26 2.90
C ALA A 81 3.93 -10.51 3.43
N GLU A 82 4.11 -10.85 4.71
CA GLU A 82 3.42 -11.95 5.38
C GLU A 82 1.90 -11.69 5.46
N GLY A 83 1.49 -10.49 5.89
CA GLY A 83 0.08 -10.12 6.02
C GLY A 83 -0.68 -10.08 4.69
N ALA A 84 0.01 -9.74 3.60
CA ALA A 84 -0.53 -9.69 2.25
C ALA A 84 -0.27 -10.97 1.43
N ASN A 85 0.35 -12.01 1.99
CA ASN A 85 0.79 -13.20 1.24
C ASN A 85 1.50 -12.81 -0.08
N GLY A 86 2.55 -12.01 0.05
CA GLY A 86 3.36 -11.47 -1.04
C GLY A 86 4.85 -11.59 -0.78
N HIS A 87 5.66 -11.03 -1.69
CA HIS A 87 7.11 -11.18 -1.69
C HIS A 87 7.80 -9.95 -1.09
N ALA A 88 8.49 -10.13 0.04
CA ALA A 88 9.40 -9.13 0.59
C ALA A 88 10.68 -9.07 -0.24
N CYS A 89 10.92 -7.94 -0.92
CA CYS A 89 12.01 -7.77 -1.87
C CYS A 89 12.92 -6.61 -1.45
N ILE A 90 14.21 -6.77 -1.74
CA ILE A 90 15.17 -5.67 -1.75
C ILE A 90 15.51 -5.31 -3.18
N LEU A 91 15.61 -4.02 -3.46
CA LEU A 91 16.22 -3.49 -4.68
C LEU A 91 17.54 -2.80 -4.29
N PRO A 92 18.69 -3.49 -4.41
CA PRO A 92 19.99 -2.91 -4.12
C PRO A 92 20.35 -1.93 -5.23
N MET A 93 20.60 -0.69 -4.84
CA MET A 93 20.97 0.41 -5.71
C MET A 93 22.37 0.89 -5.38
N GLN A 94 23.10 1.32 -6.41
CA GLN A 94 24.41 1.94 -6.25
C GLN A 94 24.47 3.28 -6.98
N LYS A 95 25.10 4.26 -6.34
CA LYS A 95 25.37 5.56 -6.94
C LYS A 95 26.63 5.49 -7.79
N GLN A 96 26.52 5.77 -9.08
CA GLN A 96 27.67 5.80 -9.97
C GLN A 96 28.62 6.96 -9.58
N LEU A 97 29.94 6.66 -9.58
CA LEU A 97 30.98 7.66 -9.31
C LEU A 97 31.00 8.78 -10.36
N LEU A 98 30.76 8.42 -11.62
CA LEU A 98 30.64 9.35 -12.75
C LEU A 98 29.17 9.65 -12.99
N GLY A 99 28.79 10.93 -12.96
CA GLY A 99 27.42 11.39 -13.23
C GLY A 99 26.45 11.32 -12.05
N GLY A 100 26.77 10.60 -10.97
CA GLY A 100 25.99 10.61 -9.72
C GLY A 100 24.60 9.96 -9.79
N ASN A 101 24.30 9.26 -10.89
CA ASN A 101 23.03 8.55 -11.10
C ASN A 101 22.97 7.27 -10.27
N TRP A 102 21.76 6.88 -9.90
CA TRP A 102 21.48 5.62 -9.22
C TRP A 102 21.10 4.54 -10.22
N LEU A 103 21.67 3.35 -10.07
CA LEU A 103 21.34 2.18 -10.87
C LEU A 103 21.18 0.94 -9.98
N PRO A 104 20.36 -0.04 -10.39
CA PRO A 104 20.32 -1.33 -9.72
C PRO A 104 21.68 -2.03 -9.84
N VAL A 105 22.07 -2.75 -8.80
CA VAL A 105 23.30 -3.54 -8.80
C VAL A 105 23.17 -4.79 -9.67
N HIS A 106 21.97 -5.35 -9.73
CA HIS A 106 21.69 -6.58 -10.47
C HIS A 106 20.95 -6.29 -11.80
N PRO A 107 21.17 -7.11 -12.84
CA PRO A 107 20.49 -6.96 -14.12
C PRO A 107 19.00 -7.34 -14.04
N GLY A 108 18.26 -7.07 -15.13
CA GLY A 108 16.83 -7.37 -15.23
C GLY A 108 16.03 -6.58 -14.20
N TRP A 109 15.12 -7.26 -13.48
CA TRP A 109 14.34 -6.64 -12.41
C TRP A 109 15.20 -6.04 -11.29
N GLY A 110 16.40 -6.57 -11.08
CA GLY A 110 17.34 -6.04 -10.09
C GLY A 110 16.97 -6.33 -8.63
N ILE A 111 15.85 -7.01 -8.39
CA ILE A 111 15.34 -7.31 -7.05
C ILE A 111 15.83 -8.68 -6.54
N VAL A 112 15.99 -8.77 -5.23
CA VAL A 112 16.32 -10.00 -4.52
C VAL A 112 15.34 -10.24 -3.39
N ASP A 113 15.15 -11.50 -3.01
CA ASP A 113 14.40 -11.88 -1.81
C ASP A 113 15.05 -11.27 -0.57
N ALA A 114 14.25 -10.64 0.30
CA ALA A 114 14.78 -9.88 1.43
C ALA A 114 15.47 -10.76 2.48
N GLN A 115 15.08 -12.03 2.59
CA GLN A 115 15.65 -12.96 3.55
C GLN A 115 16.90 -13.68 3.00
N SER A 116 16.76 -14.36 1.86
CA SER A 116 17.79 -15.20 1.26
C SER A 116 18.76 -14.45 0.36
N ARG A 117 18.44 -13.21 -0.02
CA ARG A 117 19.19 -12.37 -0.97
C ARG A 117 19.39 -13.01 -2.34
N ARG A 118 18.55 -13.99 -2.69
CA ARG A 118 18.56 -14.62 -4.03
C ARG A 118 17.79 -13.76 -5.03
N PRO A 119 18.22 -13.71 -6.30
CA PRO A 119 17.47 -13.00 -7.34
C PRO A 119 16.03 -13.49 -7.46
N ILE A 120 15.10 -12.57 -7.63
CA ILE A 120 13.70 -12.87 -7.94
C ILE A 120 13.43 -12.44 -9.39
N ASP A 121 12.81 -13.34 -10.16
CA ASP A 121 12.16 -13.01 -11.41
C ASP A 121 10.64 -12.98 -11.18
N PRO A 122 10.02 -11.79 -11.07
CA PRO A 122 8.58 -11.64 -10.88
C PRO A 122 7.73 -12.39 -11.90
N VAL A 123 8.17 -12.48 -13.17
CA VAL A 123 7.39 -13.11 -14.23
C VAL A 123 7.30 -14.62 -13.99
N ALA A 124 8.38 -15.23 -13.54
CA ALA A 124 8.43 -16.66 -13.24
C ALA A 124 7.56 -17.09 -12.06
N LEU A 125 7.13 -16.14 -11.20
CA LEU A 125 6.26 -16.40 -10.05
C LEU A 125 4.76 -16.25 -10.37
N VAL A 126 4.42 -15.67 -11.52
CA VAL A 126 3.02 -15.53 -11.92
C VAL A 126 2.44 -16.88 -12.27
N THR A 127 1.25 -17.18 -11.72
CA THR A 127 0.49 -18.39 -12.02
C THR A 127 -0.98 -18.06 -12.30
N ASP A 128 -1.73 -19.04 -12.79
CA ASP A 128 -3.18 -18.95 -12.95
C ASP A 128 -3.95 -19.35 -11.66
N GLU A 129 -3.23 -19.62 -10.57
CA GLU A 129 -3.85 -19.96 -9.30
C GLU A 129 -4.67 -18.78 -8.76
N LYS A 130 -5.91 -19.06 -8.36
CA LYS A 130 -6.76 -18.08 -7.69
C LYS A 130 -6.29 -17.91 -6.25
N ILE A 131 -5.68 -16.76 -5.96
CA ILE A 131 -5.26 -16.36 -4.61
C ILE A 131 -6.35 -15.46 -4.03
N GLU A 132 -6.94 -15.87 -2.91
CA GLU A 132 -7.91 -15.05 -2.17
C GLU A 132 -7.20 -13.83 -1.56
N MET A 133 -7.80 -12.66 -1.68
CA MET A 133 -7.28 -11.42 -1.11
C MET A 133 -7.26 -11.52 0.42
N THR A 134 -6.12 -11.19 1.02
CA THR A 134 -6.01 -11.16 2.48
C THR A 134 -6.74 -9.93 3.07
N PRO A 135 -7.00 -9.90 4.38
CA PRO A 135 -7.53 -8.70 5.05
C PRO A 135 -6.65 -7.45 4.83
N TRP A 136 -5.34 -7.61 4.69
CA TRP A 136 -4.42 -6.51 4.36
C TRP A 136 -4.69 -5.96 2.96
N GLU A 137 -4.81 -6.84 1.96
CA GLU A 137 -5.12 -6.41 0.58
C GLU A 137 -6.48 -5.74 0.49
N LEU A 138 -7.49 -6.27 1.19
CA LEU A 138 -8.82 -5.66 1.23
C LEU A 138 -8.79 -4.29 1.92
N HIS A 139 -8.01 -4.14 2.99
CA HIS A 139 -7.88 -2.85 3.66
C HIS A 139 -7.14 -1.82 2.79
N ASP A 140 -6.02 -2.19 2.18
CA ASP A 140 -5.26 -1.31 1.28
C ASP A 140 -6.11 -0.84 0.10
N MET A 141 -6.90 -1.75 -0.49
CA MET A 141 -7.85 -1.39 -1.54
C MET A 141 -8.94 -0.42 -1.04
N ALA A 142 -9.50 -0.64 0.15
CA ALA A 142 -10.45 0.30 0.73
C ALA A 142 -9.83 1.68 0.96
N VAL A 143 -8.58 1.75 1.44
CA VAL A 143 -7.84 3.00 1.58
C VAL A 143 -7.64 3.67 0.23
N GLN A 144 -7.29 2.93 -0.82
CA GLN A 144 -7.22 3.47 -2.17
C GLN A 144 -8.55 4.08 -2.63
N ILE A 145 -9.67 3.37 -2.48
CA ILE A 145 -11.01 3.87 -2.86
C ILE A 145 -11.33 5.20 -2.17
N VAL A 146 -11.02 5.31 -0.87
CA VAL A 146 -11.27 6.53 -0.10
C VAL A 146 -10.34 7.66 -0.53
N ARG A 147 -9.06 7.37 -0.82
CA ARG A 147 -8.10 8.36 -1.34
C ARG A 147 -8.55 8.91 -2.69
N ASP A 148 -8.87 8.01 -3.63
CA ASP A 148 -9.32 8.39 -4.97
C ASP A 148 -10.58 9.29 -4.86
N HIS A 149 -11.50 8.96 -3.95
CA HIS A 149 -12.65 9.84 -3.67
C HIS A 149 -12.23 11.22 -3.14
N LEU A 150 -11.38 11.30 -2.12
CA LEU A 150 -10.91 12.57 -1.57
C LEU A 150 -10.21 13.43 -2.63
N GLU A 151 -9.40 12.81 -3.50
CA GLU A 151 -8.73 13.50 -4.61
C GLU A 151 -9.73 14.01 -5.66
N THR A 152 -10.80 13.25 -5.97
CA THR A 152 -11.88 13.75 -6.85
C THR A 152 -12.64 14.94 -6.27
N GLN A 153 -12.60 15.12 -4.94
CA GLN A 153 -13.12 16.30 -4.25
C GLN A 153 -12.07 17.43 -4.16
N GLU A 154 -10.94 17.30 -4.86
CA GLU A 154 -9.82 18.26 -4.89
C GLU A 154 -9.13 18.45 -3.53
N PHE A 155 -9.29 17.51 -2.60
CA PHE A 155 -8.57 17.54 -1.33
C PHE A 155 -7.10 17.14 -1.49
N GLN A 156 -6.23 17.77 -0.71
CA GLN A 156 -4.80 17.46 -0.70
C GLN A 156 -4.51 16.34 0.31
N LEU A 157 -4.08 15.17 -0.17
CA LEU A 157 -3.58 14.09 0.71
C LEU A 157 -2.25 14.48 1.37
N MET A 158 -2.11 14.13 2.65
CA MET A 158 -0.87 14.33 3.43
C MET A 158 -0.11 13.03 3.61
N SER A 159 -0.79 11.97 4.06
CA SER A 159 -0.23 10.64 4.28
C SER A 159 -1.32 9.58 4.30
N TRP A 160 -0.95 8.34 4.03
CA TRP A 160 -1.86 7.20 4.12
C TRP A 160 -1.11 5.89 4.25
N GLN A 161 -1.82 4.86 4.73
CA GLN A 161 -1.25 3.56 5.02
C GLN A 161 -2.31 2.46 4.90
N GLY A 162 -1.91 1.26 4.48
CA GLY A 162 -2.81 0.12 4.24
C GLY A 162 -2.80 -0.97 5.32
N ASN A 163 -2.12 -0.76 6.46
CA ASN A 163 -2.14 -1.71 7.56
C ASN A 163 -3.48 -1.62 8.33
N PRO A 164 -4.28 -2.71 8.37
CA PRO A 164 -5.57 -2.72 9.05
C PRO A 164 -5.49 -2.54 10.57
N GLU A 165 -4.31 -2.69 11.18
CA GLU A 165 -4.08 -2.54 12.62
C GLU A 165 -3.65 -1.11 13.04
N VAL A 166 -3.59 -0.19 12.08
CA VAL A 166 -3.13 1.18 12.27
C VAL A 166 -4.25 2.16 11.96
N ASP A 167 -4.49 3.09 12.89
CA ASP A 167 -5.41 4.20 12.70
C ASP A 167 -4.72 5.54 13.00
N PRO A 168 -5.09 6.63 12.31
CA PRO A 168 -6.00 6.65 11.16
C PRO A 168 -5.29 6.16 9.89
N ALA A 169 -6.07 5.77 8.88
CA ALA A 169 -5.53 5.25 7.62
C ALA A 169 -5.14 6.36 6.64
N ILE A 170 -5.77 7.54 6.71
CA ILE A 170 -5.53 8.67 5.80
C ILE A 170 -5.48 9.97 6.59
N TRP A 171 -4.56 10.85 6.23
CA TRP A 171 -4.52 12.27 6.59
C TRP A 171 -4.62 13.13 5.33
N TYR A 172 -5.41 14.19 5.38
CA TYR A 172 -5.60 15.12 4.26
C TYR A 172 -5.90 16.55 4.75
N ILE A 173 -5.85 17.54 3.85
CA ILE A 173 -6.30 18.91 4.12
C ILE A 173 -7.77 19.03 3.73
N GLY A 174 -8.65 19.14 4.72
CA GLY A 174 -10.09 19.17 4.51
C GLY A 174 -10.72 20.57 4.48
N ASP A 175 -12.04 20.61 4.60
CA ASP A 175 -12.82 21.85 4.53
C ASP A 175 -12.50 22.85 5.64
N SER A 176 -12.02 22.34 6.79
CA SER A 176 -11.48 23.18 7.87
C SER A 176 -10.25 23.99 7.46
N LYS A 177 -9.68 23.73 6.28
CA LYS A 177 -8.39 24.26 5.78
C LYS A 177 -7.19 23.81 6.63
N GLY A 178 -7.39 22.81 7.48
CA GLY A 178 -6.35 22.16 8.27
C GLY A 178 -6.33 20.65 8.05
N PRO A 179 -5.41 19.95 8.73
CA PRO A 179 -5.36 18.50 8.70
C PRO A 179 -6.66 17.89 9.22
N GLU A 180 -7.14 16.85 8.56
CA GLU A 180 -8.26 16.00 8.94
C GLU A 180 -7.84 14.54 8.71
N TRP A 181 -8.44 13.61 9.45
CA TRP A 181 -8.06 12.20 9.39
C TRP A 181 -9.25 11.28 9.10
N VAL A 182 -8.99 10.14 8.48
CA VAL A 182 -10.02 9.14 8.17
C VAL A 182 -9.61 7.78 8.71
N VAL A 183 -10.51 7.18 9.49
CA VAL A 183 -10.47 5.75 9.83
C VAL A 183 -11.23 5.01 8.73
N VAL A 184 -10.54 4.09 8.05
CA VAL A 184 -11.12 3.28 6.99
C VAL A 184 -11.40 1.88 7.52
N ARG A 185 -12.55 1.30 7.19
CA ARG A 185 -12.84 -0.11 7.44
C ARG A 185 -13.43 -0.74 6.19
N SER A 186 -12.99 -1.97 5.93
CA SER A 186 -13.46 -2.78 4.82
C SER A 186 -14.30 -3.95 5.34
N VAL A 187 -15.34 -4.30 4.58
CA VAL A 187 -16.16 -5.50 4.79
C VAL A 187 -16.39 -6.21 3.46
N ARG A 188 -16.71 -7.49 3.53
CA ARG A 188 -17.07 -8.31 2.38
C ARG A 188 -18.52 -8.72 2.49
N TYR A 189 -19.22 -8.75 1.35
CA TYR A 189 -20.55 -9.36 1.27
C TYR A 189 -20.58 -10.72 2.00
N PRO A 190 -21.62 -11.05 2.79
CA PRO A 190 -22.92 -10.38 2.88
C PRO A 190 -22.93 -9.08 3.70
N GLU A 191 -21.84 -8.74 4.40
CA GLU A 191 -21.75 -7.46 5.10
C GLU A 191 -21.64 -6.31 4.09
N ASN A 192 -22.54 -5.33 4.23
CA ASN A 192 -22.64 -4.19 3.30
C ASN A 192 -22.21 -2.87 3.95
N HIS A 193 -21.85 -2.89 5.23
CA HIS A 193 -21.44 -1.71 5.97
C HIS A 193 -20.51 -2.09 7.15
N ALA A 194 -19.34 -1.48 7.21
CA ALA A 194 -18.39 -1.65 8.29
C ALA A 194 -18.77 -0.78 9.50
N HIS A 195 -18.57 -1.29 10.72
CA HIS A 195 -18.83 -0.49 11.91
C HIS A 195 -17.64 0.40 12.27
N ARG A 196 -17.94 1.58 12.84
CA ARG A 196 -16.92 2.43 13.48
C ARG A 196 -16.20 1.61 14.55
N PRO A 197 -14.87 1.75 14.68
CA PRO A 197 -14.12 0.98 15.66
C PRO A 197 -14.54 1.36 17.09
N GLN A 198 -14.59 0.37 17.97
CA GLN A 198 -15.00 0.57 19.37
C GLN A 198 -14.06 1.51 20.15
N ASN A 199 -12.79 1.60 19.74
CA ASN A 199 -11.76 2.46 20.33
C ASN A 199 -11.68 3.86 19.69
N TRP A 200 -12.74 4.34 19.02
CA TRP A 200 -12.77 5.65 18.36
C TRP A 200 -12.26 6.80 19.22
N GLN A 201 -12.64 6.86 20.50
CA GLN A 201 -12.23 7.93 21.41
C GLN A 201 -10.72 7.92 21.66
N LEU A 202 -10.10 6.75 21.69
CA LEU A 202 -8.64 6.62 21.84
C LEU A 202 -7.94 7.11 20.58
N ILE A 203 -8.40 6.67 19.41
CA ILE A 203 -7.88 7.14 18.11
C ILE A 203 -7.97 8.67 18.02
N ALA A 204 -9.14 9.23 18.35
CA ALA A 204 -9.34 10.68 18.32
C ALA A 204 -8.45 11.43 19.31
N ALA A 205 -8.20 10.88 20.50
CA ALA A 205 -7.28 11.45 21.48
C ALA A 205 -5.83 11.48 20.95
N ASP A 206 -5.38 10.39 20.33
CA ASP A 206 -4.03 10.29 19.77
C ASP A 206 -3.84 11.23 18.57
N CYS A 207 -4.86 11.33 17.71
CA CYS A 207 -4.88 12.27 16.59
C CYS A 207 -4.95 13.74 17.01
N SER A 208 -5.48 14.04 18.21
CA SER A 208 -5.81 15.41 18.65
C SER A 208 -4.61 16.37 18.71
N ARG A 209 -3.39 15.82 18.70
CA ARG A 209 -2.14 16.59 18.63
C ARG A 209 -1.94 17.24 17.26
N ILE A 210 -2.53 16.68 16.21
CA ILE A 210 -2.49 17.19 14.83
C ILE A 210 -3.85 17.76 14.43
N SER A 211 -4.94 17.02 14.68
CA SER A 211 -6.31 17.47 14.39
C SER A 211 -7.35 16.79 15.25
N ARG A 212 -8.42 17.54 15.56
CA ARG A 212 -9.60 17.04 16.27
C ARG A 212 -10.74 16.65 15.31
N ILE A 213 -10.55 16.81 14.01
CA ILE A 213 -11.55 16.51 12.99
C ILE A 213 -11.21 15.15 12.38
N GLY A 214 -12.07 14.18 12.67
CA GLY A 214 -11.91 12.80 12.23
C GLY A 214 -13.16 12.26 11.60
N HIS A 215 -12.97 11.48 10.54
CA HIS A 215 -14.02 10.91 9.71
C HIS A 215 -13.91 9.40 9.67
N PHE A 216 -15.00 8.76 9.30
CA PHE A 216 -15.09 7.33 9.09
C PHE A 216 -15.47 7.00 7.65
N ALA A 217 -14.85 5.96 7.10
CA ALA A 217 -15.20 5.43 5.80
C ALA A 217 -15.45 3.93 5.88
N SER A 218 -16.65 3.51 5.51
CA SER A 218 -17.03 2.11 5.32
C SER A 218 -16.98 1.74 3.84
N VAL A 219 -16.14 0.78 3.49
CA VAL A 219 -16.03 0.24 2.12
C VAL A 219 -16.47 -1.22 2.11
N ALA A 220 -17.52 -1.53 1.37
CA ALA A 220 -17.96 -2.91 1.18
C ALA A 220 -17.56 -3.41 -0.21
N MET A 221 -17.05 -4.64 -0.29
CA MET A 221 -16.57 -5.27 -1.51
C MET A 221 -17.24 -6.62 -1.78
N VAL A 222 -17.48 -6.92 -3.05
CA VAL A 222 -18.06 -8.19 -3.49
C VAL A 222 -17.53 -8.58 -4.86
N SER A 223 -17.34 -9.88 -5.08
CA SER A 223 -16.88 -10.40 -6.37
C SER A 223 -17.86 -10.01 -7.49
N MET A 224 -17.35 -9.66 -8.68
CA MET A 224 -18.21 -9.47 -9.86
C MET A 224 -18.92 -10.77 -10.29
N GLU A 225 -18.43 -11.92 -9.83
CA GLU A 225 -19.03 -13.23 -10.11
C GLU A 225 -20.21 -13.55 -9.16
N GLN A 226 -20.51 -12.71 -8.15
CA GLN A 226 -21.56 -12.98 -7.18
C GLN A 226 -22.95 -13.02 -7.86
N PRO A 227 -23.71 -14.14 -7.75
CA PRO A 227 -24.96 -14.33 -8.51
C PRO A 227 -26.17 -13.53 -8.02
N PHE A 228 -26.21 -13.13 -6.73
CA PHE A 228 -27.32 -12.40 -6.09
C PHE A 228 -28.72 -12.99 -6.37
N SER A 229 -28.84 -14.31 -6.51
CA SER A 229 -30.12 -14.96 -6.83
C SER A 229 -30.97 -15.29 -5.58
N SER A 230 -30.37 -15.27 -4.38
CA SER A 230 -31.10 -15.35 -3.10
C SER A 230 -30.32 -14.72 -1.93
N GLU A 231 -31.01 -14.39 -0.83
CA GLU A 231 -30.41 -13.76 0.36
C GLU A 231 -29.45 -14.68 1.14
N ASN A 232 -29.53 -16.00 0.94
CA ASN A 232 -28.72 -16.98 1.67
C ASN A 232 -27.54 -17.51 0.84
N GLU A 233 -27.20 -16.85 -0.26
CA GLU A 233 -26.07 -17.29 -1.09
C GLU A 233 -24.74 -17.12 -0.36
N PRO A 234 -23.85 -18.13 -0.43
CA PRO A 234 -22.50 -17.97 0.09
C PRO A 234 -21.76 -16.88 -0.70
N ALA A 235 -20.99 -16.08 0.01
CA ALA A 235 -20.16 -15.06 -0.59
C ALA A 235 -19.04 -15.69 -1.43
N ILE A 236 -18.91 -15.29 -2.69
CA ILE A 236 -17.79 -15.70 -3.53
C ILE A 236 -16.50 -15.00 -3.05
N PRO A 237 -15.37 -15.72 -2.92
CA PRO A 237 -14.09 -15.13 -2.58
C PRO A 237 -13.69 -13.98 -3.49
N LEU A 238 -13.05 -12.98 -2.91
CA LEU A 238 -12.41 -11.90 -3.64
C LEU A 238 -11.03 -12.39 -4.08
N TRP A 239 -10.89 -12.65 -5.38
CA TRP A 239 -9.66 -13.16 -5.95
C TRP A 239 -8.75 -12.01 -6.38
N ARG A 240 -7.47 -12.08 -5.99
CA ARG A 240 -6.46 -11.07 -6.33
C ARG A 240 -6.35 -10.89 -7.85
N GLY A 241 -6.47 -9.64 -8.30
CA GLY A 241 -6.39 -9.29 -9.72
C GLY A 241 -7.68 -9.51 -10.51
N TYR A 242 -8.75 -10.00 -9.88
CA TYR A 242 -10.08 -10.10 -10.47
C TYR A 242 -10.91 -8.87 -10.11
N GLY A 243 -11.87 -8.52 -10.97
CA GLY A 243 -12.72 -7.37 -10.72
C GLY A 243 -13.74 -7.63 -9.60
N MET A 244 -14.15 -6.54 -8.97
CA MET A 244 -15.11 -6.54 -7.88
C MET A 244 -16.04 -5.34 -7.99
N HIS A 245 -17.22 -5.46 -7.39
CA HIS A 245 -18.09 -4.33 -7.14
C HIS A 245 -17.77 -3.75 -5.76
N VAL A 246 -17.75 -2.43 -5.71
CA VAL A 246 -17.48 -1.64 -4.50
C VAL A 246 -18.73 -0.85 -4.15
N ARG A 247 -19.09 -0.89 -2.87
CA ARG A 247 -20.05 0.05 -2.28
C ARG A 247 -19.32 0.94 -1.29
N PHE A 248 -19.26 2.23 -1.62
CA PHE A 248 -18.71 3.29 -0.80
C PHE A 248 -19.57 4.54 -0.99
N THR A 249 -20.00 5.16 0.11
CA THR A 249 -20.97 6.27 0.10
C THR A 249 -20.37 7.63 0.48
N GLY A 250 -19.06 7.70 0.65
CA GLY A 250 -18.35 8.91 1.12
C GLY A 250 -17.79 8.76 2.53
N VAL A 251 -17.13 9.82 3.00
CA VAL A 251 -16.61 9.95 4.37
C VAL A 251 -17.67 10.56 5.29
N GLU A 252 -17.77 10.07 6.53
CA GLU A 252 -18.79 10.42 7.54
C GLU A 252 -18.22 10.97 8.87
#